data_AF-A0A9W8GTF5-F1
#
_entry.id   AF-A0A9W8GTF5-F1
#
_cell.length_a   1.000
_cell.length_b   1.000
_cell.length_c   1.000
_cell.angle_alpha   90.00
_cell.angle_beta   90.00
_cell.angle_gamma   90.00
#
_symmetry.space_group_name_H-M   'P 1'
#
loop_
_entity.id
_entity.type
_entity.pdbx_description
1 polymer ?
#
loop_
_entity_poly.entity_id
_entity_poly.type
_entity_poly.pdbx_seq_one_letter_code
_entity_poly.pdbx_strand_id
1 'polypeptide(L)'
;FLPASISIPWVTVADYLQLNPVICCAAVCHWNWQILDEDAEDLMNIDNLGTIHTFSGSMDESWFYLVTTAIEAKGARGLNAILSAISGVERNDTELVTHALNAIAQSLNEANHILERMYERCDPYVFYWKIREFLAGWENMAEAGLPYGVLYEGVDDTDTFSLDNWQSLIRRFRKYAGGSAAQTPLLQAFDIALGIKHYPTGHLGKQSTVAEARNRLREQGVPEPPPANSYLVRMRDYMPSGHRRFLEDLAATCRIREYVLLSCPDTLMHIGDASDPRVALRHAYNGCVGFLKAFRDKHIMIVTRYIIMQAKNGPSITVRPVSPVSNHYIPRAEQSQALTQASAHPPCGGRLGGDSLPADPTMYPQTNT
;
A
#
# COMPACT_ATOMS: atom_id res chain seq x y z
N PHE A 1 -8.21 -23.30 -7.46
CA PHE A 1 -7.85 -22.80 -8.80
C PHE A 1 -8.97 -21.92 -9.30
N LEU A 2 -8.70 -21.00 -10.22
CA LEU A 2 -9.70 -20.19 -10.91
C LEU A 2 -10.01 -20.83 -12.27
N PRO A 3 -11.30 -20.99 -12.67
CA PRO A 3 -11.66 -21.63 -13.94
C PRO A 3 -11.20 -20.83 -15.16
N ALA A 4 -10.86 -21.52 -16.25
CA ALA A 4 -10.35 -20.93 -17.48
C ALA A 4 -11.28 -19.85 -18.08
N SER A 5 -12.60 -20.03 -17.94
CA SER A 5 -13.61 -19.08 -18.41
C SER A 5 -13.52 -17.70 -17.74
N ILE A 6 -12.87 -17.60 -16.58
CA ILE A 6 -12.60 -16.35 -15.87
C ILE A 6 -11.13 -15.99 -15.93
N SER A 7 -10.23 -16.95 -15.70
CA SER A 7 -8.78 -16.73 -15.66
C SER A 7 -8.23 -16.15 -16.96
N ILE A 8 -8.58 -16.73 -18.11
CA ILE A 8 -8.07 -16.29 -19.40
C ILE A 8 -8.45 -14.83 -19.69
N PRO A 9 -9.75 -14.43 -19.67
CA PRO A 9 -10.10 -13.04 -19.94
C PRO A 9 -9.58 -12.08 -18.87
N TRP A 10 -9.58 -12.48 -17.59
CA TRP A 10 -9.08 -11.61 -16.52
C TRP A 10 -7.59 -11.31 -16.68
N VAL A 11 -6.76 -12.33 -16.92
CA VAL A 11 -5.33 -12.12 -17.15
C VAL A 11 -5.08 -11.31 -18.43
N THR A 12 -5.82 -11.59 -19.50
CA THR A 12 -5.71 -10.82 -20.76
C THR A 12 -5.95 -9.32 -20.54
N VAL A 13 -7.00 -8.98 -19.79
CA VAL A 13 -7.32 -7.57 -19.46
C VAL A 13 -6.29 -6.99 -18.50
N ALA A 14 -5.85 -7.76 -17.49
CA ALA A 14 -4.84 -7.32 -16.53
C ALA A 14 -3.50 -7.02 -17.23
N ASP A 15 -3.06 -7.87 -18.16
CA ASP A 15 -1.85 -7.67 -18.96
C ASP A 15 -1.97 -6.43 -19.85
N TYR A 16 -3.13 -6.23 -20.49
CA TYR A 16 -3.40 -5.02 -21.29
C TYR A 16 -3.30 -3.74 -20.44
N LEU A 17 -3.84 -3.76 -19.22
CA LEU A 17 -3.74 -2.66 -18.27
C LEU A 17 -2.39 -2.60 -17.54
N GLN A 18 -1.54 -3.61 -17.72
CA GLN A 18 -0.28 -3.88 -17.02
C GLN A 18 -0.45 -3.84 -15.49
N LEU A 19 -1.46 -4.58 -15.02
CA LEU A 19 -1.80 -4.81 -13.62
C LEU A 19 -1.71 -6.30 -13.31
N ASN A 20 -1.55 -6.62 -12.03
CA ASN A 20 -1.72 -7.99 -11.57
C ASN A 20 -3.22 -8.37 -11.57
N PRO A 21 -3.59 -9.60 -11.99
CA PRO A 21 -4.98 -10.09 -12.02
C PRO A 21 -5.46 -10.45 -10.60
N VAL A 22 -5.52 -9.46 -9.72
CA VAL A 22 -5.99 -9.54 -8.33
C VAL A 22 -6.74 -8.26 -7.99
N ILE A 23 -7.55 -8.32 -6.94
CA ILE A 23 -8.17 -7.12 -6.40
C ILE A 23 -7.11 -6.10 -5.95
N CYS A 24 -7.30 -4.84 -6.32
CA CYS A 24 -6.38 -3.74 -6.02
C CYS A 24 -7.14 -2.42 -5.85
N CYS A 25 -6.47 -1.40 -5.30
CA CYS A 25 -7.09 -0.08 -5.09
C CYS A 25 -7.64 0.57 -6.37
N ALA A 26 -7.04 0.30 -7.53
CA ALA A 26 -7.59 0.81 -8.79
C ALA A 26 -9.00 0.27 -9.05
N ALA A 27 -9.21 -1.03 -8.83
CA ALA A 27 -10.47 -1.70 -9.05
C ALA A 27 -11.55 -1.33 -8.02
N VAL A 28 -11.20 -1.22 -6.74
CA VAL A 28 -12.21 -0.99 -5.67
C VAL A 28 -12.40 0.47 -5.29
N CYS A 29 -11.47 1.36 -5.65
CA CYS A 29 -11.55 2.79 -5.36
C CYS A 29 -11.57 3.63 -6.66
N HIS A 30 -10.46 3.68 -7.40
CA HIS A 30 -10.28 4.67 -8.47
C HIS A 30 -11.29 4.57 -9.61
N TRP A 31 -11.73 3.35 -9.94
CA TRP A 31 -12.70 3.08 -11.01
C TRP A 31 -14.10 2.73 -10.50
N ASN A 32 -14.29 2.71 -9.18
CA ASN A 32 -15.49 2.18 -8.54
C ASN A 32 -16.26 3.26 -7.78
N TRP A 33 -16.55 4.37 -8.47
CA TRP A 33 -17.29 5.48 -7.90
C TRP A 33 -18.16 6.17 -8.95
N GLN A 34 -19.18 6.87 -8.48
CA GLN A 34 -20.09 7.68 -9.29
C GLN A 34 -20.52 8.92 -8.51
N ILE A 35 -20.94 9.96 -9.24
CA ILE A 35 -21.52 11.19 -8.66
C ILE A 35 -23.00 10.94 -8.40
N LEU A 36 -23.51 11.38 -7.24
CA LEU A 36 -24.92 11.24 -6.87
C LEU A 36 -25.77 12.43 -7.31
N ASP A 37 -25.24 13.64 -7.14
CA ASP A 37 -25.85 14.92 -7.50
C ASP A 37 -24.91 15.70 -8.42
N GLU A 38 -25.31 15.84 -9.69
CA GLU A 38 -24.54 16.59 -10.70
C GLU A 38 -24.62 18.11 -10.52
N ASP A 39 -25.58 18.60 -9.73
CA ASP A 39 -25.79 20.03 -9.45
C ASP A 39 -25.06 20.50 -8.17
N ALA A 40 -24.35 19.59 -7.47
CA ALA A 40 -23.64 19.91 -6.25
C ALA A 40 -22.50 20.92 -6.48
N GLU A 41 -22.33 21.87 -5.56
CA GLU A 41 -21.23 22.87 -5.61
C GLU A 41 -19.84 22.22 -5.65
N ASP A 42 -19.70 21.08 -4.97
CA ASP A 42 -18.47 20.29 -4.93
C ASP A 42 -18.74 18.84 -5.34
N LEU A 43 -18.57 18.58 -6.64
CA LEU A 43 -18.78 17.26 -7.24
C LEU A 43 -17.94 16.14 -6.60
N MET A 44 -16.79 16.48 -6.02
CA MET A 44 -15.85 15.51 -5.43
C MET A 44 -15.92 15.51 -3.89
N ASN A 45 -16.97 16.08 -3.31
CA ASN A 45 -17.25 15.89 -1.89
C ASN A 45 -17.64 14.42 -1.67
N ILE A 46 -17.03 13.75 -0.70
CA ILE A 46 -17.32 12.35 -0.35
C ILE A 46 -18.80 12.11 -0.06
N ASP A 47 -19.54 13.09 0.47
CA ASP A 47 -20.99 12.97 0.70
C ASP A 47 -21.80 12.90 -0.60
N ASN A 48 -21.22 13.31 -1.72
CA ASN A 48 -21.79 13.26 -3.06
C ASN A 48 -21.27 12.08 -3.90
N LEU A 49 -20.45 11.20 -3.32
CA LEU A 49 -19.93 10.02 -4.01
C LEU A 49 -20.72 8.78 -3.64
N GLY A 50 -20.97 7.93 -4.65
CA GLY A 50 -21.50 6.57 -4.48
C GLY A 50 -20.54 5.53 -5.03
N THR A 51 -20.59 4.31 -4.50
CA THR A 51 -19.82 3.16 -5.01
C THR A 51 -20.64 2.42 -6.08
N ILE A 52 -20.00 1.91 -7.14
CA ILE A 52 -20.68 1.15 -8.22
C ILE A 52 -20.88 -0.31 -7.82
N HIS A 53 -19.86 -0.93 -7.23
CA HIS A 53 -19.82 -2.34 -6.86
C HIS A 53 -19.30 -2.57 -5.43
N THR A 54 -19.95 -3.48 -4.71
CA THR A 54 -19.54 -3.96 -3.39
C THR A 54 -19.71 -5.49 -3.33
N PHE A 55 -18.92 -6.16 -2.49
CA PHE A 55 -19.05 -7.60 -2.24
C PHE A 55 -20.15 -7.89 -1.23
N SER A 56 -20.21 -7.07 -0.16
CA SER A 56 -21.11 -7.28 0.98
C SER A 56 -22.45 -6.55 0.83
N GLY A 57 -22.54 -5.56 -0.06
CA GLY A 57 -23.69 -4.63 -0.11
C GLY A 57 -23.75 -3.64 1.06
N SER A 58 -22.76 -3.64 1.96
CA SER A 58 -22.78 -2.79 3.16
C SER A 58 -22.36 -1.34 2.87
N MET A 59 -22.88 -0.43 3.70
CA MET A 59 -22.45 0.97 3.71
C MET A 59 -21.00 1.10 4.18
N ASP A 60 -20.57 0.25 5.12
CA ASP A 60 -19.20 0.22 5.63
C ASP A 60 -18.15 -0.05 4.56
N GLU A 61 -18.47 -0.97 3.63
CA GLU A 61 -17.61 -1.27 2.49
C GLU A 61 -17.54 -0.09 1.52
N SER A 62 -18.70 0.45 1.16
CA SER A 62 -18.79 1.62 0.29
C SER A 62 -17.99 2.79 0.89
N TRP A 63 -18.16 3.07 2.18
CA TRP A 63 -17.47 4.17 2.84
C TRP A 63 -15.95 3.97 2.89
N PHE A 64 -15.49 2.74 3.12
CA PHE A 64 -14.07 2.42 3.09
C PHE A 64 -13.43 2.75 1.73
N TYR A 65 -14.11 2.42 0.62
CA TYR A 65 -13.65 2.77 -0.73
C TYR A 65 -13.74 4.27 -1.02
N LEU A 66 -14.84 4.91 -0.64
CA LEU A 66 -15.10 6.31 -0.93
C LEU A 66 -14.19 7.26 -0.16
N VAL A 67 -13.79 6.94 1.08
CA VAL A 67 -12.77 7.73 1.81
C VAL A 67 -11.46 7.77 1.03
N THR A 68 -11.00 6.63 0.51
CA THR A 68 -9.79 6.57 -0.32
C THR A 68 -9.96 7.35 -1.62
N THR A 69 -11.11 7.19 -2.28
CA THR A 69 -11.45 7.89 -3.54
C THR A 69 -11.47 9.41 -3.35
N ALA A 70 -12.07 9.90 -2.27
CA ALA A 70 -12.12 11.32 -1.96
C ALA A 70 -10.73 11.91 -1.63
N ILE A 71 -9.88 11.16 -0.92
CA ILE A 71 -8.47 11.55 -0.69
C ILE A 71 -7.73 11.71 -2.02
N GLU A 72 -7.86 10.75 -2.93
CA GLU A 72 -7.26 10.81 -4.27
C GLU A 72 -7.77 12.02 -5.07
N ALA A 73 -9.09 12.22 -5.10
CA ALA A 73 -9.71 13.31 -5.85
C ALA A 73 -9.28 14.70 -5.33
N LYS A 74 -9.32 14.92 -4.01
CA LYS A 74 -8.92 16.20 -3.40
C LYS A 74 -7.41 16.42 -3.42
N GLY A 75 -6.64 15.35 -3.32
CA GLY A 75 -5.19 15.39 -3.40
C GLY A 75 -4.64 15.67 -4.80
N ALA A 76 -5.42 15.48 -5.87
CA ALA A 76 -4.99 15.68 -7.25
C ALA A 76 -4.40 17.08 -7.52
N ARG A 77 -4.95 18.13 -6.88
CA ARG A 77 -4.40 19.50 -6.98
C ARG A 77 -2.97 19.60 -6.41
N GLY A 78 -2.64 18.75 -5.44
CA GLY A 78 -1.30 18.62 -4.88
C GLY A 78 -0.30 18.10 -5.92
N LEU A 79 -0.71 17.28 -6.89
CA LEU A 79 0.16 16.84 -7.98
C LEU A 79 0.56 18.01 -8.89
N ASN A 80 -0.39 18.88 -9.24
CA ASN A 80 -0.09 20.10 -9.99
C ASN A 80 0.85 21.03 -9.22
N ALA A 81 0.67 21.12 -7.90
CA ALA A 81 1.58 21.89 -7.05
C ALA A 81 2.99 21.29 -7.01
N ILE A 82 3.14 19.96 -7.00
CA ILE A 82 4.44 19.29 -7.14
C ILE A 82 5.14 19.70 -8.44
N LEU A 83 4.41 19.67 -9.57
CA LEU A 83 4.97 20.08 -10.86
C LEU A 83 5.38 21.57 -10.88
N SER A 84 4.58 22.44 -10.29
CA SER A 84 4.92 23.87 -10.12
C SER A 84 6.16 24.06 -9.25
N ALA A 85 6.32 23.29 -8.17
CA ALA A 85 7.52 23.33 -7.33
C ALA A 85 8.76 22.86 -8.11
N ILE A 86 8.67 21.82 -8.95
CA ILE A 86 9.78 21.38 -9.80
C ILE A 86 10.20 22.49 -10.76
N SER A 87 9.24 23.13 -11.45
CA SER A 87 9.51 24.28 -12.32
C SER A 87 10.16 25.45 -11.57
N GLY A 88 9.71 25.73 -10.33
CA GLY A 88 10.33 26.74 -9.47
C GLY A 88 11.78 26.40 -9.10
N VAL A 89 12.08 25.13 -8.81
CA VAL A 89 13.44 24.66 -8.56
C VAL A 89 14.33 24.87 -9.79
N GLU A 90 13.87 24.51 -10.98
CA GLU A 90 14.61 24.68 -12.24
C GLU A 90 14.93 26.15 -12.55
N ARG A 91 14.01 27.05 -12.20
CA ARG A 91 14.15 28.51 -12.39
C ARG A 91 14.86 29.21 -11.22
N ASN A 92 15.21 28.48 -10.17
CA ASN A 92 15.72 29.03 -8.92
C ASN A 92 14.79 30.12 -8.33
N ASP A 93 13.48 29.89 -8.44
CA ASP A 93 12.40 30.78 -7.99
C ASP A 93 11.86 30.31 -6.63
N THR A 94 12.43 30.88 -5.56
CA THR A 94 12.06 30.55 -4.18
C THR A 94 10.60 30.87 -3.85
N GLU A 95 10.04 31.93 -4.43
CA GLU A 95 8.66 32.34 -4.13
C GLU A 95 7.65 31.37 -4.75
N LEU A 96 7.90 30.92 -5.98
CA LEU A 96 7.10 29.91 -6.64
C LEU A 96 7.15 28.57 -5.91
N VAL A 97 8.35 28.11 -5.51
CA VAL A 97 8.49 26.87 -4.73
C VAL A 97 7.76 26.98 -3.40
N THR A 98 7.83 28.13 -2.73
CA THR A 98 7.13 28.36 -1.45
C THR A 98 5.61 28.31 -1.62
N HIS A 99 5.06 28.99 -2.64
CA HIS A 99 3.62 28.93 -2.93
C HIS A 99 3.16 27.50 -3.27
N ALA A 100 3.93 26.79 -4.09
CA ALA A 100 3.63 25.42 -4.45
C ALA A 100 3.65 24.48 -3.22
N LEU A 101 4.62 24.62 -2.32
CA LEU A 101 4.66 23.87 -1.06
C LEU A 101 3.44 24.18 -0.18
N ASN A 102 3.00 25.43 -0.10
CA ASN A 102 1.77 25.75 0.65
C ASN A 102 0.53 25.07 0.05
N ALA A 103 0.42 24.98 -1.28
CA ALA A 103 -0.66 24.26 -1.94
C ALA A 103 -0.60 22.73 -1.72
N ILE A 104 0.62 22.15 -1.68
CA ILE A 104 0.82 20.74 -1.27
C ILE A 104 0.36 20.54 0.17
N ALA A 105 0.76 21.44 1.10
CA ALA A 105 0.37 21.38 2.50
C ALA A 105 -1.15 21.44 2.69
N GLN A 106 -1.84 22.31 1.94
CA GLN A 106 -3.31 22.38 1.95
C GLN A 106 -3.95 21.06 1.47
N SER A 107 -3.40 20.44 0.43
CA SER A 107 -3.88 19.16 -0.09
C SER A 107 -3.69 18.02 0.91
N LEU A 108 -2.54 17.98 1.58
CA LEU A 108 -2.27 17.02 2.66
C LEU A 108 -3.18 17.26 3.87
N ASN A 109 -3.49 18.52 4.21
CA ASN A 109 -4.40 18.83 5.30
C ASN A 109 -5.84 18.40 4.99
N GLU A 110 -6.31 18.60 3.76
CA GLU A 110 -7.62 18.07 3.33
C GLU A 110 -7.66 16.54 3.36
N ALA A 111 -6.61 15.86 2.87
CA ALA A 111 -6.51 14.41 2.98
C ALA A 111 -6.56 13.92 4.43
N ASN A 112 -5.96 14.67 5.36
CA ASN A 112 -6.05 14.39 6.80
C ASN A 112 -7.49 14.45 7.33
N HIS A 113 -8.25 15.47 6.95
CA HIS A 113 -9.65 15.60 7.37
C HIS A 113 -10.54 14.51 6.77
N ILE A 114 -10.33 14.16 5.50
CA ILE A 114 -11.10 13.09 4.83
C ILE A 114 -10.78 11.74 5.46
N LEU A 115 -9.50 11.46 5.79
CA LEU A 115 -9.11 10.21 6.44
C LEU A 115 -9.81 10.01 7.80
N GLU A 116 -10.02 11.08 8.58
CA GLU A 116 -10.74 11.01 9.85
C GLU A 116 -12.22 10.61 9.66
N ARG A 117 -12.80 10.92 8.50
CA ARG A 117 -14.17 10.51 8.18
C ARG A 117 -14.33 9.00 8.07
N MET A 118 -13.25 8.22 8.01
CA MET A 118 -13.32 6.75 8.08
C MET A 118 -14.16 6.27 9.28
N TYR A 119 -14.06 6.96 10.42
CA TYR A 119 -14.80 6.60 11.63
C TYR A 119 -16.31 6.88 11.56
N GLU A 120 -16.78 7.66 10.59
CA GLU A 120 -18.19 8.09 10.50
C GLU A 120 -19.11 6.94 10.08
N ARG A 121 -18.71 6.16 9.07
CA ARG A 121 -19.58 5.15 8.45
C ARG A 121 -18.86 3.86 8.06
N CYS A 122 -17.68 3.60 8.64
CA CYS A 122 -17.01 2.30 8.51
C CYS A 122 -16.74 1.74 9.91
N ASP A 123 -17.53 0.78 10.35
CA ASP A 123 -17.38 0.13 11.64
C ASP A 123 -16.16 -0.82 11.64
N PRO A 124 -15.28 -0.75 12.66
CA PRO A 124 -14.10 -1.62 12.75
C PRO A 124 -14.40 -3.12 12.74
N TYR A 125 -15.49 -3.56 13.36
CA TYR A 125 -15.86 -4.97 13.39
C TYR A 125 -16.36 -5.43 12.02
N VAL A 126 -17.24 -4.65 11.39
CA VAL A 126 -17.75 -4.94 10.03
C VAL A 126 -16.59 -4.98 9.04
N PHE A 127 -15.70 -3.99 9.07
CA PHE A 127 -14.51 -3.97 8.22
C PHE A 127 -13.67 -5.24 8.37
N TYR A 128 -13.26 -5.56 9.60
CA TYR A 128 -12.33 -6.67 9.83
C TYR A 128 -12.95 -8.04 9.53
N TRP A 129 -14.19 -8.28 9.95
CA TRP A 129 -14.81 -9.60 9.92
C TRP A 129 -15.73 -9.85 8.71
N LYS A 130 -16.08 -8.82 7.94
CA LYS A 130 -17.03 -8.94 6.82
C LYS A 130 -16.52 -8.37 5.50
N ILE A 131 -15.55 -7.48 5.51
CA ILE A 131 -15.08 -6.79 4.29
C ILE A 131 -13.66 -7.21 3.94
N ARG A 132 -12.78 -7.24 4.93
CA ARG A 132 -11.33 -7.45 4.74
C ARG A 132 -10.97 -8.73 4.00
N GLU A 133 -11.76 -9.79 4.14
CA GLU A 133 -11.54 -11.05 3.43
C GLU A 133 -11.60 -10.90 1.90
N PHE A 134 -12.48 -10.04 1.39
CA PHE A 134 -12.61 -9.78 -0.05
C PHE A 134 -11.44 -8.99 -0.62
N LEU A 135 -10.71 -8.25 0.23
CA LEU A 135 -9.55 -7.47 -0.15
C LEU A 135 -8.25 -8.27 -0.09
N ALA A 136 -8.30 -9.50 0.43
CA ALA A 136 -7.14 -10.37 0.52
C ALA A 136 -6.66 -10.82 -0.87
N GLY A 137 -5.35 -10.90 -1.02
CA GLY A 137 -4.71 -11.60 -2.13
C GLY A 137 -4.46 -13.06 -1.76
N TRP A 138 -3.48 -13.66 -2.40
CA TRP A 138 -3.07 -15.06 -2.16
C TRP A 138 -1.56 -15.21 -1.99
N GLU A 139 -0.83 -14.11 -1.85
CA GLU A 139 0.52 -14.09 -1.28
C GLU A 139 0.44 -14.31 0.24
N ASN A 140 1.34 -15.13 0.80
CA ASN A 140 1.41 -15.46 2.23
C ASN A 140 0.16 -16.12 2.84
N MET A 141 -0.69 -16.77 2.03
CA MET A 141 -1.95 -17.38 2.47
C MET A 141 -1.86 -18.88 2.76
N ALA A 142 -0.73 -19.36 3.26
CA ALA A 142 -0.55 -20.80 3.52
C ALA A 142 -1.56 -21.34 4.54
N GLU A 143 -1.78 -20.61 5.63
CA GLU A 143 -2.75 -21.00 6.67
C GLU A 143 -4.20 -20.86 6.20
N ALA A 144 -4.44 -20.13 5.11
CA ALA A 144 -5.73 -20.05 4.42
C ALA A 144 -6.04 -21.26 3.54
N GLY A 145 -5.11 -22.20 3.41
CA GLY A 145 -5.18 -23.27 2.42
C GLY A 145 -4.64 -22.90 1.04
N LEU A 146 -3.93 -21.76 0.90
CA LEU A 146 -3.29 -21.33 -0.35
C LEU A 146 -1.75 -21.24 -0.22
N PRO A 147 -1.04 -22.33 0.15
CA PRO A 147 0.41 -22.31 0.38
C PRO A 147 1.24 -21.94 -0.85
N TYR A 148 0.70 -22.22 -2.03
CA TYR A 148 1.35 -21.93 -3.31
C TYR A 148 0.73 -20.73 -4.03
N GLY A 149 -0.36 -20.15 -3.50
CA GLY A 149 -1.14 -19.13 -4.18
C GLY A 149 -2.31 -19.73 -4.96
N VAL A 150 -2.68 -19.13 -6.09
CA VAL A 150 -3.83 -19.54 -6.91
C VAL A 150 -3.37 -19.93 -8.32
N LEU A 151 -3.84 -21.09 -8.79
CA LEU A 151 -3.69 -21.51 -10.18
C LEU A 151 -4.73 -20.84 -11.07
N TYR A 152 -4.28 -20.22 -12.16
CA TYR A 152 -5.11 -19.61 -13.20
C TYR A 152 -5.21 -20.58 -14.38
N GLU A 153 -6.30 -21.34 -14.43
CA GLU A 153 -6.48 -22.37 -15.45
C GLU A 153 -6.49 -21.75 -16.86
N GLY A 154 -5.82 -22.41 -17.81
CA GLY A 154 -5.73 -21.98 -19.21
C GLY A 154 -4.73 -20.85 -19.49
N VAL A 155 -4.03 -20.34 -18.48
CA VAL A 155 -3.10 -19.21 -18.63
C VAL A 155 -1.65 -19.67 -18.71
N ASP A 156 -1.18 -20.43 -17.71
CA ASP A 156 0.22 -20.86 -17.58
C ASP A 156 0.40 -22.34 -17.97
N ASP A 157 -0.50 -22.89 -18.79
CA ASP A 157 -0.60 -24.31 -19.15
C ASP A 157 0.33 -24.71 -20.32
N THR A 158 1.60 -24.32 -20.21
CA THR A 158 2.57 -24.48 -21.31
C THR A 158 3.36 -25.79 -21.29
N ASP A 159 3.44 -26.50 -20.15
CA ASP A 159 4.06 -27.84 -20.12
C ASP A 159 3.00 -28.95 -20.17
N THR A 160 3.21 -29.95 -21.03
CA THR A 160 2.52 -31.24 -20.94
C THR A 160 2.69 -31.80 -19.54
N PHE A 161 1.56 -31.96 -18.84
CA PHE A 161 1.50 -32.45 -17.48
C PHE A 161 2.29 -33.76 -17.33
N SER A 162 3.36 -33.75 -16.52
CA SER A 162 4.01 -34.94 -16.00
C SER A 162 3.99 -34.88 -14.48
N LEU A 163 3.44 -35.93 -13.85
CA LEU A 163 3.45 -36.11 -12.39
C LEU A 163 4.87 -36.16 -11.82
N ASP A 164 5.88 -36.40 -12.65
CA ASP A 164 7.28 -36.51 -12.25
C ASP A 164 7.94 -35.15 -12.00
N ASN A 165 7.25 -34.03 -12.33
CA ASN A 165 7.79 -32.67 -12.17
C ASN A 165 6.88 -31.77 -11.31
N TRP A 166 6.64 -32.14 -10.06
CA TRP A 166 5.86 -31.34 -9.10
C TRP A 166 6.37 -29.89 -8.92
N GLN A 167 7.65 -29.64 -9.21
CA GLN A 167 8.26 -28.31 -9.15
C GLN A 167 7.76 -27.39 -10.27
N SER A 168 7.50 -27.91 -11.47
CA SER A 168 6.90 -27.11 -12.55
C SER A 168 5.44 -26.77 -12.25
N LEU A 169 4.71 -27.67 -11.57
CA LEU A 169 3.34 -27.41 -11.12
C LEU A 169 3.26 -26.23 -10.15
N ILE A 170 4.15 -26.18 -9.14
CA ILE A 170 4.17 -25.08 -8.17
C ILE A 170 4.44 -23.73 -8.83
N ARG A 171 5.27 -23.69 -9.87
CA ARG A 171 5.58 -22.44 -10.60
C ARG A 171 4.39 -21.84 -11.34
N ARG A 172 3.33 -22.62 -11.61
CA ARG A 172 2.09 -22.13 -12.23
C ARG A 172 1.15 -21.44 -11.24
N PHE A 173 1.35 -21.61 -9.94
CA PHE A 173 0.56 -20.88 -8.96
C PHE A 173 1.09 -19.46 -8.87
N ARG A 174 0.20 -18.51 -9.09
CA ARG A 174 0.52 -17.09 -8.97
C ARG A 174 0.35 -16.67 -7.52
N LYS A 175 1.22 -15.79 -7.03
CA LYS A 175 1.19 -15.20 -5.69
C LYS A 175 1.10 -13.68 -5.82
N TYR A 176 -0.04 -13.12 -5.45
CA TYR A 176 -0.27 -11.68 -5.52
C TYR A 176 -0.76 -11.14 -4.18
N ALA A 177 -0.26 -9.97 -3.82
CA ALA A 177 -0.73 -9.22 -2.67
C ALA A 177 -2.17 -8.73 -2.89
N GLY A 178 -2.91 -8.59 -1.79
CA GLY A 178 -4.26 -8.03 -1.81
C GLY A 178 -4.28 -6.51 -1.94
N GLY A 179 -5.49 -5.96 -1.95
CA GLY A 179 -5.71 -4.51 -1.93
C GLY A 179 -5.14 -3.88 -0.66
N SER A 180 -4.38 -2.79 -0.80
CA SER A 180 -3.89 -2.03 0.35
C SER A 180 -3.68 -0.57 0.01
N ALA A 181 -3.79 0.32 1.00
CA ALA A 181 -3.57 1.75 0.83
C ALA A 181 -2.19 2.10 0.24
N ALA A 182 -1.20 1.20 0.32
CA ALA A 182 0.10 1.38 -0.32
C ALA A 182 0.05 1.37 -1.87
N GLN A 183 -1.06 0.92 -2.45
CA GLN A 183 -1.35 0.95 -3.88
C GLN A 183 -1.96 2.30 -4.33
N THR A 184 -2.08 3.28 -3.42
CA THR A 184 -2.44 4.66 -3.76
C THR A 184 -1.23 5.40 -4.34
N PRO A 185 -1.30 5.93 -5.57
CA PRO A 185 -0.17 6.65 -6.18
C PRO A 185 0.04 8.02 -5.54
N LEU A 186 -1.03 8.68 -5.06
CA LEU A 186 -0.96 10.04 -4.56
C LEU A 186 0.00 10.19 -3.36
N LEU A 187 -0.12 9.32 -2.36
CA LEU A 187 0.75 9.39 -1.18
C LEU A 187 2.21 9.10 -1.54
N GLN A 188 2.45 8.14 -2.45
CA GLN A 188 3.80 7.90 -2.95
C GLN A 188 4.35 9.11 -3.73
N ALA A 189 3.51 9.84 -4.46
CA ALA A 189 3.93 11.07 -5.14
C ALA A 189 4.35 12.16 -4.14
N PHE A 190 3.60 12.36 -3.05
CA PHE A 190 3.99 13.28 -1.98
C PHE A 190 5.29 12.87 -1.29
N ASP A 191 5.48 11.58 -1.05
CA ASP A 191 6.71 11.05 -0.47
C ASP A 191 7.92 11.35 -1.35
N ILE A 192 7.80 11.09 -2.65
CA ILE A 192 8.85 11.35 -3.64
C ILE A 192 9.12 12.86 -3.71
N ALA A 193 8.07 13.68 -3.82
CA ALA A 193 8.20 15.13 -3.92
C ALA A 193 8.93 15.73 -2.72
N LEU A 194 8.61 15.26 -1.53
CA LEU A 194 9.21 15.73 -0.28
C LEU A 194 10.53 15.01 0.05
N GLY A 195 10.97 14.04 -0.76
CA GLY A 195 12.20 13.29 -0.54
C GLY A 195 12.17 12.41 0.71
N ILE A 196 10.99 11.88 1.04
CA ILE A 196 10.78 10.96 2.18
C ILE A 196 11.27 9.57 1.78
N LYS A 197 12.14 9.00 2.63
CA LYS A 197 12.65 7.63 2.48
C LYS A 197 12.04 6.74 3.54
N HIS A 198 11.59 5.56 3.12
CA HIS A 198 10.97 4.56 3.98
C HIS A 198 11.95 3.41 4.23
N TYR A 199 12.07 3.00 5.48
CA TYR A 199 12.93 1.90 5.92
C TYR A 199 12.09 0.83 6.61
N PRO A 200 12.55 -0.43 6.65
CA PRO A 200 11.88 -1.46 7.44
C PRO A 200 11.84 -1.07 8.92
N THR A 201 10.79 -1.50 9.63
CA THR A 201 10.58 -1.22 11.06
C THR A 201 11.83 -1.55 11.88
N GLY A 202 12.25 -0.61 12.73
CA GLY A 202 13.43 -0.76 13.60
C GLY A 202 14.75 -0.31 12.97
N HIS A 203 14.76 0.09 11.70
CA HIS A 203 15.94 0.68 11.06
C HIS A 203 15.83 2.20 11.00
N LEU A 204 16.80 2.89 11.61
CA LEU A 204 16.95 4.33 11.46
C LEU A 204 17.65 4.64 10.13
N GLY A 205 16.97 5.38 9.26
CA GLY A 205 17.56 5.89 8.03
C GLY A 205 18.70 6.87 8.29
N LYS A 206 19.70 6.87 7.41
CA LYS A 206 20.73 7.92 7.40
C LYS A 206 20.17 9.19 6.76
N GLN A 207 20.32 10.33 7.43
CA GLN A 207 19.97 11.63 6.85
C GLN A 207 20.96 12.01 5.75
N SER A 208 20.45 12.56 4.64
CA SER A 208 21.30 13.07 3.57
C SER A 208 22.15 14.24 4.06
N THR A 209 23.43 14.25 3.74
CA THR A 209 24.33 15.38 4.04
C THR A 209 24.09 16.54 3.06
N VAL A 210 24.52 17.75 3.44
CA VAL A 210 24.52 18.93 2.54
C VAL A 210 25.35 18.66 1.28
N ALA A 211 26.45 17.92 1.40
CA ALA A 211 27.30 17.53 0.27
C ALA A 211 26.54 16.59 -0.70
N GLU A 212 25.85 15.59 -0.17
CA GLU A 212 25.00 14.68 -0.97
C GLU A 212 23.86 15.44 -1.66
N ALA A 213 23.20 16.36 -0.97
CA ALA A 213 22.15 17.20 -1.56
C ALA A 213 22.69 18.08 -2.71
N ARG A 214 23.89 18.66 -2.52
CA ARG A 214 24.56 19.45 -3.56
C ARG A 214 24.94 18.62 -4.78
N ASN A 215 25.44 17.41 -4.57
CA ASN A 215 25.77 16.50 -5.67
C ASN A 215 24.50 16.12 -6.45
N ARG A 216 23.43 15.75 -5.76
CA ARG A 216 22.16 15.35 -6.39
C ARG A 216 21.49 16.48 -7.19
N LEU A 217 21.67 17.74 -6.79
CA LEU A 217 21.21 18.91 -7.56
C LEU A 217 22.06 19.20 -8.81
N ARG A 218 23.34 18.77 -8.81
CA ARG A 218 24.27 18.97 -9.93
C ARG A 218 24.29 17.79 -10.90
N GLU A 219 23.95 16.60 -10.43
CA GLU A 219 23.86 15.39 -11.25
C GLU A 219 22.77 15.54 -12.32
N GLN A 220 23.20 15.49 -13.58
CA GLN A 220 22.33 15.32 -14.73
C GLN A 220 22.23 13.83 -15.04
N GLY A 221 21.05 13.25 -14.89
CA GLY A 221 20.80 11.83 -15.13
C GLY A 221 19.70 11.26 -14.24
N VAL A 222 19.23 10.07 -14.57
CA VAL A 222 18.28 9.32 -13.72
C VAL A 222 19.07 8.77 -12.53
N PRO A 223 18.89 9.28 -11.30
CA PRO A 223 19.56 8.72 -10.14
C PRO A 223 19.13 7.26 -9.95
N GLU A 224 20.02 6.42 -9.44
CA GLU A 224 19.62 5.10 -8.96
C GLU A 224 18.48 5.28 -7.94
N PRO A 225 17.37 4.53 -8.08
CA PRO A 225 16.28 4.62 -7.13
C PRO A 225 16.87 4.33 -5.74
N PRO A 226 16.55 5.15 -4.72
CA PRO A 226 17.08 4.90 -3.39
C PRO A 226 16.72 3.48 -2.96
N PRO A 227 17.52 2.82 -2.10
CA PRO A 227 17.09 1.63 -1.38
C PRO A 227 15.98 2.02 -0.39
N ALA A 228 14.83 2.42 -0.93
CA ALA A 228 13.60 2.75 -0.24
C ALA A 228 12.72 1.51 -0.27
N ASN A 229 12.04 1.27 0.86
CA ASN A 229 11.23 0.09 1.16
C ASN A 229 10.77 -0.72 -0.08
N SER A 230 11.33 -1.92 -0.23
CA SER A 230 10.99 -2.87 -1.29
C SER A 230 9.48 -3.13 -1.39
N TYR A 231 8.75 -2.97 -0.28
CA TYR A 231 7.29 -3.09 -0.25
C TYR A 231 6.57 -2.03 -1.09
N LEU A 232 6.82 -0.72 -0.85
CA LEU A 232 6.10 0.36 -1.54
C LEU A 232 6.41 0.37 -3.03
N VAL A 233 7.66 0.07 -3.40
CA VAL A 233 8.07 -0.09 -4.80
C VAL A 233 7.32 -1.24 -5.45
N ARG A 234 7.26 -2.41 -4.81
CA ARG A 234 6.47 -3.56 -5.30
C ARG A 234 4.98 -3.25 -5.41
N MET A 235 4.42 -2.41 -4.53
CA MET A 235 3.00 -2.01 -4.63
C MET A 235 2.70 -1.19 -5.89
N ARG A 236 3.70 -0.65 -6.58
CA ARG A 236 3.51 0.03 -7.87
C ARG A 236 3.10 -0.93 -8.99
N ASP A 237 3.40 -2.22 -8.89
CA ASP A 237 2.93 -3.24 -9.83
C ASP A 237 1.40 -3.44 -9.79
N TYR A 238 0.76 -2.92 -8.73
CA TYR A 238 -0.69 -2.94 -8.51
C TYR A 238 -1.33 -1.58 -8.81
N MET A 239 -0.56 -0.62 -9.32
CA MET A 239 -1.03 0.67 -9.81
C MET A 239 -1.16 0.66 -11.34
N PRO A 240 -2.14 1.36 -11.93
CA PRO A 240 -2.23 1.54 -13.37
C PRO A 240 -0.89 2.03 -13.95
N SER A 241 -0.50 1.52 -15.11
CA SER A 241 0.85 1.72 -15.63
C SER A 241 1.26 3.19 -15.81
N GLY A 242 0.31 4.05 -16.19
CA GLY A 242 0.54 5.50 -16.27
C GLY A 242 0.91 6.12 -14.92
N HIS A 243 0.31 5.65 -13.82
CA HIS A 243 0.61 6.14 -12.47
C HIS A 243 1.98 5.65 -12.01
N ARG A 244 2.33 4.39 -12.28
CA ARG A 244 3.65 3.83 -11.98
C ARG A 244 4.76 4.61 -12.70
N ARG A 245 4.63 4.82 -14.01
CA ARG A 245 5.59 5.60 -14.80
C ARG A 245 5.72 7.03 -14.28
N PHE A 246 4.59 7.67 -13.96
CA PHE A 246 4.61 9.00 -13.35
C PHE A 246 5.43 9.04 -12.05
N LEU A 247 5.28 8.05 -11.15
CA LEU A 247 6.07 7.99 -9.91
C LEU A 247 7.56 7.74 -10.18
N GLU A 248 7.91 6.93 -11.19
CA GLU A 248 9.29 6.69 -11.60
C GLU A 248 9.94 7.96 -12.17
N ASP A 249 9.25 8.63 -13.09
CA ASP A 249 9.67 9.91 -13.68
C ASP A 249 9.80 11.01 -12.62
N LEU A 250 8.85 11.08 -11.69
CA LEU A 250 8.88 12.03 -10.58
C LEU A 250 10.07 11.77 -9.66
N ALA A 251 10.38 10.51 -9.35
CA ALA A 251 11.53 10.16 -8.52
C ALA A 251 12.86 10.50 -9.20
N ALA A 252 12.92 10.34 -10.53
CA ALA A 252 14.07 10.69 -11.33
C ALA A 252 14.31 12.20 -11.38
N THR A 253 13.26 13.01 -11.46
CA THR A 253 13.35 14.46 -11.75
C THR A 253 13.23 15.37 -10.52
N CYS A 254 12.46 14.98 -9.49
CA CYS A 254 12.17 15.88 -8.37
C CYS A 254 13.41 16.14 -7.47
N ARG A 255 13.67 17.42 -7.17
CA ARG A 255 14.78 17.91 -6.32
C ARG A 255 14.36 18.95 -5.28
N ILE A 256 13.07 18.98 -4.92
CA ILE A 256 12.51 20.00 -4.00
C ILE A 256 13.22 19.99 -2.64
N ARG A 257 13.41 18.80 -2.05
CA ARG A 257 14.06 18.68 -0.73
C ARG A 257 15.48 19.23 -0.76
N GLU A 258 16.27 18.89 -1.77
CA GLU A 258 17.64 19.38 -1.92
C GLU A 258 17.68 20.89 -2.11
N TYR A 259 16.78 21.44 -2.94
CA TYR A 259 16.66 22.88 -3.16
C TYR A 259 16.40 23.62 -1.85
N VAL A 260 15.44 23.13 -1.04
CA VAL A 260 15.12 23.71 0.27
C VAL A 260 16.32 23.65 1.23
N LEU A 261 17.01 22.50 1.30
CA LEU A 261 18.17 22.31 2.18
C LEU A 261 19.34 23.23 1.84
N LEU A 262 19.59 23.49 0.55
CA LEU A 262 20.65 24.40 0.13
C LEU A 262 20.26 25.87 0.24
N SER A 263 18.99 26.19 -0.03
CA SER A 263 18.49 27.57 0.01
C SER A 263 18.36 28.10 1.44
N CYS A 264 18.00 27.24 2.39
CA CYS A 264 17.84 27.61 3.80
C CYS A 264 18.57 26.61 4.73
N PRO A 265 19.87 26.83 5.01
CA PRO A 265 20.62 26.00 5.96
C PRO A 265 20.10 26.20 7.39
N ASP A 266 20.38 25.24 8.27
CA ASP A 266 19.88 25.27 9.67
C ASP A 266 20.35 26.51 10.44
N THR A 267 21.54 27.04 10.13
CA THR A 267 22.02 28.30 10.72
C THR A 267 21.09 29.47 10.41
N LEU A 268 20.57 29.56 9.18
CA LEU A 268 19.62 30.60 8.78
C LEU A 268 18.27 30.45 9.50
N MET A 269 17.86 29.22 9.81
CA MET A 269 16.66 28.99 10.62
C MET A 269 16.79 29.48 12.06
N HIS A 270 18.01 29.58 12.60
CA HIS A 270 18.24 30.00 13.99
C HIS A 270 18.47 31.51 14.14
N ILE A 271 19.04 32.16 13.11
CA ILE A 271 19.45 33.57 13.18
C ILE A 271 18.71 34.47 12.19
N GLY A 272 17.98 33.89 11.23
CA GLY A 272 17.28 34.61 10.18
C GLY A 272 16.00 35.28 10.67
N ASP A 273 15.62 36.37 10.00
CA ASP A 273 14.33 37.01 10.18
C ASP A 273 13.22 36.14 9.55
N ALA A 274 12.06 36.09 10.19
CA ALA A 274 10.86 35.46 9.66
C ALA A 274 10.38 36.08 8.33
N SER A 275 10.81 37.32 8.03
CA SER A 275 10.57 37.98 6.74
C SER A 275 11.44 37.45 5.58
N ASP A 276 12.48 36.66 5.86
CA ASP A 276 13.36 36.10 4.82
C ASP A 276 12.62 35.03 3.98
N PRO A 277 12.54 35.18 2.65
CA PRO A 277 11.83 34.23 1.80
C PRO A 277 12.40 32.80 1.88
N ARG A 278 13.67 32.63 2.25
CA ARG A 278 14.30 31.30 2.43
C ARG A 278 13.84 30.62 3.71
N VAL A 279 13.60 31.40 4.77
CA VAL A 279 13.02 30.91 6.02
C VAL A 279 11.56 30.49 5.78
N ALA A 280 10.79 31.31 5.06
CA ALA A 280 9.42 30.97 4.63
C ALA A 280 9.37 29.68 3.79
N LEU A 281 10.29 29.50 2.84
CA LEU A 281 10.44 28.27 2.04
C LEU A 281 10.60 27.03 2.93
N ARG A 282 11.50 27.09 3.93
CA ARG A 282 11.76 25.99 4.86
C ARG A 282 10.56 25.70 5.75
N HIS A 283 9.84 26.73 6.20
CA HIS A 283 8.60 26.56 6.95
C HIS A 283 7.50 25.89 6.11
N ALA A 284 7.29 26.29 4.87
CA ALA A 284 6.32 25.68 3.96
C ALA A 284 6.65 24.18 3.72
N TYR A 285 7.93 23.87 3.48
CA TYR A 285 8.38 22.48 3.37
C TYR A 285 8.12 21.66 4.65
N ASN A 286 8.47 22.20 5.81
CA ASN A 286 8.23 21.53 7.09
C ASN A 286 6.74 21.36 7.39
N GLY A 287 5.89 22.30 6.95
CA GLY A 287 4.44 22.18 7.00
C GLY A 287 3.93 20.97 6.20
N CYS A 288 4.42 20.78 4.98
CA CYS A 288 4.11 19.59 4.18
C CYS A 288 4.50 18.30 4.89
N VAL A 289 5.73 18.23 5.40
CA VAL A 289 6.24 17.06 6.15
C VAL A 289 5.38 16.82 7.41
N GLY A 290 4.98 17.89 8.10
CA GLY A 290 4.11 17.83 9.27
C GLY A 290 2.73 17.24 8.95
N PHE A 291 2.06 17.71 7.91
CA PHE A 291 0.75 17.17 7.50
C PHE A 291 0.84 15.73 6.98
N LEU A 292 1.91 15.39 6.25
CA LEU A 292 2.13 14.01 5.81
C LEU A 292 2.39 13.08 7.00
N LYS A 293 3.15 13.53 8.00
CA LYS A 293 3.31 12.78 9.26
C LYS A 293 1.97 12.61 9.97
N ALA A 294 1.18 13.68 10.11
CA ALA A 294 -0.13 13.61 10.75
C ALA A 294 -1.06 12.62 10.05
N PHE A 295 -1.03 12.57 8.72
CA PHE A 295 -1.80 11.60 7.94
C PHE A 295 -1.41 10.17 8.30
N ARG A 296 -0.10 9.88 8.37
CA ARG A 296 0.41 8.55 8.73
C ARG A 296 0.12 8.19 10.18
N ASP A 297 0.23 9.13 11.11
CA ASP A 297 -0.12 8.92 12.52
C ASP A 297 -1.60 8.50 12.63
N LYS A 298 -2.50 9.20 11.93
CA LYS A 298 -3.93 8.86 11.87
C LYS A 298 -4.17 7.51 11.21
N HIS A 299 -3.47 7.20 10.12
CA HIS A 299 -3.56 5.91 9.46
C HIS A 299 -3.11 4.77 10.39
N ILE A 300 -2.04 4.95 11.17
CA ILE A 300 -1.60 3.98 12.18
C ILE A 300 -2.67 3.78 13.25
N MET A 301 -3.37 4.84 13.68
CA MET A 301 -4.49 4.72 14.62
C MET A 301 -5.67 3.94 14.02
N ILE A 302 -5.99 4.18 12.74
CA ILE A 302 -6.99 3.41 12.01
C ILE A 302 -6.55 1.94 11.95
N VAL A 303 -5.34 1.62 11.50
CA VAL A 303 -4.84 0.23 11.45
C VAL A 303 -4.87 -0.42 12.82
N THR A 304 -4.49 0.30 13.87
CA THR A 304 -4.53 -0.21 15.25
C THR A 304 -5.95 -0.62 15.64
N ARG A 305 -6.94 0.24 15.37
CA ARG A 305 -8.34 0.02 15.76
C ARG A 305 -9.06 -1.01 14.88
N TYR A 306 -8.83 -0.95 13.56
CA TYR A 306 -9.55 -1.74 12.55
C TYR A 306 -8.90 -3.11 12.32
N ILE A 307 -7.61 -3.27 12.61
CA ILE A 307 -6.88 -4.53 12.41
C ILE A 307 -6.43 -5.12 13.74
N ILE A 308 -5.54 -4.43 14.46
CA ILE A 308 -4.81 -5.02 15.58
C ILE A 308 -5.76 -5.33 16.75
N MET A 309 -6.63 -4.39 17.10
CA MET A 309 -7.61 -4.59 18.17
C MET A 309 -8.66 -5.63 17.81
N GLN A 310 -9.12 -5.66 16.55
CA GLN A 310 -10.10 -6.66 16.09
C GLN A 310 -9.52 -8.07 16.09
N ALA A 311 -8.27 -8.23 15.65
CA ALA A 311 -7.57 -9.51 15.71
C ALA A 311 -7.42 -10.04 17.15
N LYS A 312 -7.16 -9.15 18.12
CA LYS A 312 -7.02 -9.51 19.54
C LYS A 312 -8.35 -9.80 20.25
N ASN A 313 -9.40 -9.06 19.91
CA ASN A 313 -10.68 -9.06 20.62
C ASN A 313 -11.80 -9.78 19.86
N GLY A 314 -11.46 -10.51 18.80
CA GLY A 314 -12.41 -11.25 17.97
C GLY A 314 -13.26 -12.23 18.77
N PRO A 315 -14.50 -12.52 18.33
CA PRO A 315 -15.33 -13.52 18.97
C PRO A 315 -14.58 -14.85 19.04
N SER A 316 -14.52 -15.44 20.24
CA SER A 316 -14.06 -16.81 20.43
C SER A 316 -15.10 -17.73 19.78
N ILE A 317 -14.91 -18.01 18.49
CA ILE A 317 -15.70 -19.04 17.81
C ILE A 317 -15.33 -20.37 18.46
N THR A 318 -16.19 -20.87 19.34
CA THR A 318 -16.08 -22.20 19.92
C THR A 318 -16.22 -23.21 18.78
N VAL A 319 -15.10 -23.73 18.31
CA VAL A 319 -15.03 -24.84 17.37
C VAL A 319 -15.81 -26.01 17.99
N ARG A 320 -16.95 -26.39 17.38
CA ARG A 320 -17.59 -27.66 17.72
C ARG A 320 -16.62 -28.77 17.31
N PRO A 321 -16.27 -29.72 18.21
CA PRO A 321 -15.36 -30.79 17.85
C PRO A 321 -15.98 -31.62 16.71
N VAL A 322 -15.27 -31.68 15.59
CA VAL A 322 -15.58 -32.58 14.48
C VAL A 322 -15.50 -34.00 15.04
N SER A 323 -16.58 -34.77 14.93
CA SER A 323 -16.59 -36.18 15.33
C SER A 323 -15.54 -36.95 14.52
N PRO A 324 -14.72 -37.82 15.15
CA PRO A 324 -13.64 -38.50 14.45
C PRO A 324 -14.23 -39.43 13.37
N VAL A 325 -13.80 -39.21 12.13
CA VAL A 325 -14.06 -40.13 11.02
C VAL A 325 -13.25 -41.40 11.27
N SER A 326 -13.92 -42.55 11.19
CA SER A 326 -13.38 -43.89 11.41
C SER A 326 -12.18 -44.17 10.51
N ASN A 327 -11.03 -44.49 11.10
CA ASN A 327 -9.84 -44.92 10.37
C ASN A 327 -10.13 -46.21 9.57
N HIS A 328 -10.04 -46.14 8.24
CA HIS A 328 -9.74 -47.29 7.41
C HIS A 328 -8.28 -47.24 6.95
N TYR A 329 -7.53 -48.16 7.57
CA TYR A 329 -6.22 -48.76 7.27
C TYR A 329 -5.41 -48.23 6.07
N ILE A 330 -4.21 -47.71 6.34
CA ILE A 330 -3.11 -47.56 5.38
C ILE A 330 -1.95 -48.48 5.86
N PRO A 331 -1.43 -49.41 5.03
CA PRO A 331 -0.37 -50.34 5.46
C PRO A 331 0.98 -49.64 5.66
N ARG A 332 1.69 -50.00 6.74
CA ARG A 332 3.06 -49.56 7.07
C ARG A 332 4.10 -50.20 6.16
N ALA A 333 4.99 -49.39 5.59
CA ALA A 333 6.28 -49.85 5.08
C ALA A 333 7.36 -49.69 6.18
N GLU A 334 8.22 -50.69 6.28
CA GLU A 334 9.18 -50.94 7.36
C GLU A 334 10.29 -49.90 7.47
N GLN A 335 10.60 -49.52 8.71
CA GLN A 335 11.77 -48.71 9.07
C GLN A 335 12.98 -49.63 9.27
N SER A 336 14.11 -49.30 8.63
CA SER A 336 15.43 -49.73 9.09
C SER A 336 16.23 -48.52 9.59
N GLN A 337 16.97 -48.78 10.65
CA GLN A 337 17.55 -47.85 11.62
C GLN A 337 18.85 -47.21 11.14
N ALA A 338 19.06 -45.93 11.51
CA ALA A 338 20.33 -45.46 12.09
C ALA A 338 20.11 -44.12 12.84
N LEU A 339 20.22 -44.20 14.18
CA LEU A 339 20.53 -43.11 15.11
C LEU A 339 21.85 -42.43 14.68
N THR A 340 22.19 -41.17 14.92
CA THR A 340 22.08 -40.34 16.13
C THR A 340 22.63 -38.95 15.80
N GLN A 341 21.99 -37.87 16.24
CA GLN A 341 22.55 -36.75 17.02
C GLN A 341 21.65 -35.52 16.93
N ALA A 342 21.22 -35.07 18.10
CA ALA A 342 20.29 -33.98 18.33
C ALA A 342 21.04 -32.66 18.62
N SER A 343 20.47 -31.55 18.18
CA SER A 343 20.61 -30.25 18.86
C SER A 343 19.29 -29.48 18.80
N ALA A 344 18.95 -28.89 19.95
CA ALA A 344 17.65 -28.41 20.37
C ALA A 344 17.10 -27.16 19.64
N HIS A 345 15.79 -27.14 19.40
CA HIS A 345 14.96 -25.93 19.28
C HIS A 345 13.61 -26.13 20.01
N PRO A 346 12.98 -25.06 20.56
CA PRO A 346 11.82 -25.16 21.44
C PRO A 346 10.51 -25.46 20.68
N PRO A 347 9.42 -25.88 21.36
CA PRO A 347 8.35 -26.65 20.74
C PRO A 347 7.42 -25.79 19.86
N CYS A 348 7.26 -26.18 18.60
CA CYS A 348 6.12 -25.77 17.78
C CYS A 348 4.83 -26.34 18.39
N GLY A 349 4.00 -25.46 18.95
CA GLY A 349 2.64 -25.81 19.36
C GLY A 349 1.79 -26.10 18.13
N GLY A 350 1.46 -27.37 17.91
CA GLY A 350 0.47 -27.77 16.92
C GLY A 350 -0.91 -27.22 17.26
N ARG A 351 -1.63 -26.72 16.26
CA ARG A 351 -3.10 -26.63 16.32
C ARG A 351 -3.70 -27.10 15.01
N LEU A 352 -4.67 -27.99 15.21
CA LEU A 352 -5.47 -28.71 14.25
C LEU A 352 -6.36 -27.75 13.46
N GLY A 353 -6.59 -28.10 12.19
CA GLY A 353 -7.38 -27.33 11.23
C GLY A 353 -8.82 -27.06 11.67
N GLY A 354 -9.28 -25.88 11.28
CA GLY A 354 -10.66 -25.43 11.29
C GLY A 354 -10.78 -24.27 10.29
N ASP A 355 -11.94 -24.17 9.62
CA ASP A 355 -12.24 -23.28 8.48
C ASP A 355 -12.30 -21.78 8.85
N SER A 356 -11.21 -21.24 9.40
CA SER A 356 -11.02 -19.80 9.59
C SER A 356 -9.53 -19.51 9.61
N LEU A 357 -9.09 -18.70 8.65
CA LEU A 357 -7.77 -18.09 8.57
C LEU A 357 -7.28 -17.66 9.97
N PRO A 358 -6.16 -18.20 10.49
CA PRO A 358 -5.55 -17.66 11.69
C PRO A 358 -5.15 -16.21 11.45
N ALA A 359 -5.49 -15.34 12.40
CA ALA A 359 -5.15 -13.93 12.37
C ALA A 359 -3.68 -13.75 12.74
N ASP A 360 -2.75 -14.04 11.81
CA ASP A 360 -1.36 -13.62 11.94
C ASP A 360 -1.22 -12.17 11.45
N PRO A 361 -0.90 -11.21 12.33
CA PRO A 361 -0.66 -9.81 11.94
C PRO A 361 0.55 -9.66 11.01
N THR A 362 1.42 -10.68 10.89
CA THR A 362 2.62 -10.68 10.05
C THR A 362 2.37 -11.09 8.60
N MET A 363 1.20 -11.65 8.26
CA MET A 363 0.87 -12.04 6.87
C MET A 363 0.70 -10.85 5.92
N TYR A 364 0.62 -9.63 6.46
CA TYR A 364 0.45 -8.42 5.67
C TYR A 364 1.52 -7.41 6.09
N PRO A 365 2.47 -7.04 5.21
CA PRO A 365 3.49 -6.06 5.54
C PRO A 365 2.81 -4.73 5.87
N GLN A 366 2.78 -4.40 7.16
CA GLN A 366 2.36 -3.09 7.60
C GLN A 366 3.43 -2.10 7.18
N THR A 367 3.03 -1.04 6.48
CA THR A 367 3.85 0.14 6.30
C THR A 367 3.93 0.88 7.65
N ASN A 368 4.73 0.35 8.57
CA ASN A 368 5.24 1.17 9.66
C ASN A 368 6.35 2.02 9.07
N THR A 369 6.09 3.32 8.97
CA THR A 369 7.01 4.34 8.43
C THR A 369 7.89 4.92 9.52
#